data_AF-A0AAW6ZDN6-F1
#
_entry.id   AF-A0AAW6ZDN6-F1
#
_cell.length_a   1.000
_cell.length_b   1.000
_cell.length_c   1.000
_cell.angle_alpha   90.00
_cell.angle_beta   90.00
_cell.angle_gamma   90.00
#
_symmetry.space_group_name_H-M   'P 1'
#
loop_
_entity.id
_entity.type
_entity.pdbx_description
1 polymer ?
#
loop_
_entity_poly.entity_id
_entity_poly.type
_entity_poly.pdbx_seq_one_letter_code
_entity_poly.pdbx_strand_id
1 'polypeptide(L)'
;MGFIVGIVFEWKSKKYEILRSEKRLLFYIVGAILWFFIMFGDEIIGMYQLKKLCESEKIFLIKDVIKLSNKNLILEFDSKNRGNVRYSAIPIKYNISKYLDASNQSEIFTYKTYTPYGGWFSRMMASLIGAGGYVLFFDKKEVCKSSDYNILKEKYKFSISDVVYK
;
A
#
# COMPACT_ATOMS: atom_id res chain seq x y z
N MET A 1 11.45 -21.75 -10.87
CA MET A 1 12.32 -21.72 -9.68
C MET A 1 11.85 -22.63 -8.55
N GLY A 2 10.55 -22.66 -8.16
CA GLY A 2 10.06 -23.63 -7.15
C GLY A 2 10.26 -25.12 -7.51
N PHE A 3 10.12 -25.46 -8.80
CA PHE A 3 10.40 -26.81 -9.30
C PHE A 3 11.89 -27.21 -9.18
N ILE A 4 12.80 -26.24 -9.29
CA ILE A 4 14.24 -26.47 -9.22
C ILE A 4 14.68 -26.67 -7.76
N VAL A 5 14.08 -25.94 -6.81
CA VAL A 5 14.33 -26.16 -5.37
C VAL A 5 13.78 -27.52 -4.92
N GLY A 6 12.61 -27.92 -5.43
CA GLY A 6 12.06 -29.27 -5.20
C GLY A 6 12.98 -30.37 -5.72
N ILE A 7 13.47 -30.25 -6.96
CA ILE A 7 14.40 -31.20 -7.57
C ILE A 7 15.75 -31.22 -6.83
N VAL A 8 16.32 -30.07 -6.44
CA VAL A 8 17.59 -30.02 -5.71
C VAL A 8 17.46 -30.65 -4.31
N PHE A 9 16.32 -30.48 -3.65
CA PHE A 9 16.01 -31.19 -2.41
C PHE A 9 15.85 -32.70 -2.64
N GLU A 10 15.19 -33.11 -3.72
CA GLU A 10 15.00 -34.52 -4.11
C GLU A 10 16.30 -35.20 -4.59
N TRP A 11 17.26 -34.43 -5.11
CA TRP A 11 18.57 -34.93 -5.51
C TRP A 11 19.53 -35.08 -4.32
N LYS A 12 19.56 -34.12 -3.39
CA LYS A 12 20.31 -34.25 -2.11
C LYS A 12 19.69 -35.29 -1.17
N SER A 13 18.38 -35.50 -1.29
CA SER A 13 17.55 -36.47 -0.58
C SER A 13 17.99 -37.92 -0.71
N LYS A 14 18.49 -38.34 -1.88
CA LYS A 14 18.96 -39.72 -2.08
C LYS A 14 20.15 -40.08 -1.18
N LYS A 15 20.86 -39.09 -0.63
CA LYS A 15 22.05 -39.27 0.21
C LYS A 15 21.77 -39.25 1.71
N TYR A 16 20.58 -38.82 2.13
CA TYR A 16 20.17 -38.75 3.54
C TYR A 16 18.83 -39.47 3.70
N GLU A 17 18.82 -40.62 4.40
CA GLU A 17 17.64 -41.47 4.68
C GLU A 17 16.48 -40.78 5.43
N ILE A 18 16.59 -39.48 5.69
CA ILE A 18 15.61 -38.61 6.35
C ILE A 18 14.24 -38.63 5.63
N LEU A 19 14.20 -38.93 4.33
CA LEU A 19 12.97 -38.96 3.53
C LEU A 19 12.27 -40.33 3.45
N ARG A 20 12.76 -41.35 4.15
CA ARG A 20 12.08 -42.66 4.29
C ARG A 20 11.23 -42.77 5.57
N SER A 21 11.22 -41.73 6.40
CA SER A 21 10.52 -41.67 7.69
C SER A 21 9.11 -41.08 7.57
N GLU A 22 8.18 -41.49 8.44
CA GLU A 22 6.85 -40.90 8.64
C GLU A 22 6.88 -39.36 8.82
N LYS A 23 8.04 -38.81 9.20
CA LYS A 23 8.29 -37.37 9.35
C LYS A 23 8.40 -36.60 8.02
N ARG A 24 8.39 -37.28 6.86
CA ARG A 24 8.46 -36.66 5.52
C ARG A 24 7.32 -35.66 5.28
N LEU A 25 6.10 -36.01 5.68
CA LEU A 25 4.94 -35.13 5.55
C LEU A 25 5.17 -33.82 6.31
N LEU A 26 5.69 -33.92 7.54
CA LEU A 26 6.01 -32.76 8.38
C LEU A 26 7.05 -31.84 7.70
N PHE A 27 8.11 -32.40 7.12
CA PHE A 27 9.11 -31.60 6.40
C PHE A 27 8.53 -30.88 5.18
N TYR A 28 7.64 -31.52 4.42
CA TYR A 28 6.96 -30.85 3.30
C TYR A 28 6.03 -29.75 3.77
N ILE A 29 5.27 -29.97 4.85
CA ILE A 29 4.39 -28.95 5.42
C ILE A 29 5.21 -27.75 5.90
N VAL A 30 6.26 -27.97 6.68
CA VAL A 30 7.14 -26.90 7.17
C VAL A 30 7.83 -26.18 6.01
N GLY A 31 8.32 -26.93 5.02
CA GLY A 31 8.93 -26.36 3.82
C GLY A 31 7.96 -25.48 3.03
N ALA A 32 6.72 -25.93 2.84
CA ALA A 32 5.67 -25.17 2.16
C ALA A 32 5.31 -23.89 2.91
N ILE A 33 5.18 -23.95 4.25
CA ILE A 33 4.93 -22.78 5.09
C ILE A 33 6.07 -21.77 4.96
N LEU A 34 7.33 -22.22 5.07
CA LEU A 34 8.48 -21.33 4.90
C LEU A 34 8.52 -20.70 3.51
N TRP A 35 8.23 -21.48 2.46
CA TRP A 35 8.20 -20.96 1.09
C TRP A 35 7.10 -19.92 0.89
N PHE A 36 5.93 -20.13 1.49
CA PHE A 36 4.84 -19.17 1.49
C PHE A 36 5.28 -17.84 2.12
N PHE A 37 5.91 -17.86 3.30
CA PHE A 37 6.39 -16.63 3.94
C PHE A 37 7.54 -15.96 3.18
N ILE A 38 8.40 -16.72 2.51
CA ILE A 38 9.45 -16.13 1.64
C ILE A 38 8.82 -15.39 0.46
N MET A 39 7.76 -15.93 -0.14
CA MET A 39 7.10 -15.31 -1.28
C MET A 39 6.20 -14.12 -0.90
N PHE A 40 5.47 -14.23 0.21
CA PHE A 40 4.35 -13.33 0.51
C PHE A 40 4.47 -12.63 1.87
N GLY A 41 5.49 -12.96 2.67
CA GLY A 41 5.64 -12.42 4.02
C GLY A 41 5.85 -10.91 4.03
N ASP A 42 6.59 -10.37 3.06
CA ASP A 42 6.77 -8.93 2.91
C ASP A 42 5.45 -8.22 2.64
N GLU A 43 4.59 -8.83 1.84
CA GLU A 43 3.27 -8.29 1.49
C GLU A 43 2.30 -8.31 2.67
N ILE A 44 2.32 -9.37 3.49
CA ILE A 44 1.55 -9.45 4.75
C ILE A 44 2.00 -8.36 5.74
N ILE A 45 3.31 -8.20 5.91
CA ILE A 45 3.87 -7.16 6.80
C ILE A 45 3.52 -5.77 6.25
N GLY A 46 3.67 -5.58 4.94
CA GLY A 46 3.33 -4.34 4.25
C GLY A 46 1.86 -3.96 4.40
N MET A 47 0.96 -4.94 4.43
CA MET A 47 -0.47 -4.72 4.63
C MET A 47 -0.75 -4.17 6.03
N TYR A 48 -0.13 -4.76 7.05
CA TYR A 48 -0.25 -4.28 8.42
C TYR A 48 0.34 -2.87 8.58
N GLN A 49 1.49 -2.61 7.96
CA GLN A 49 2.11 -1.28 7.96
C GLN A 49 1.23 -0.24 7.27
N LEU A 50 0.64 -0.58 6.11
CA LEU A 50 -0.26 0.31 5.40
C LEU A 50 -1.48 0.61 6.26
N LYS A 51 -2.15 -0.40 6.82
CA LYS A 51 -3.31 -0.19 7.70
C LYS A 51 -3.00 0.78 8.85
N LYS A 52 -1.87 0.56 9.53
CA LYS A 52 -1.43 1.45 10.61
C LYS A 52 -1.12 2.87 10.12
N LEU A 53 -0.51 3.02 8.94
CA LEU A 53 -0.29 4.32 8.32
C LEU A 53 -1.62 5.04 8.06
N CYS A 54 -2.60 4.32 7.52
CA CYS A 54 -3.92 4.88 7.19
C CYS A 54 -4.71 5.27 8.45
N GLU A 55 -4.63 4.49 9.53
CA GLU A 55 -5.21 4.84 10.83
C GLU A 55 -4.48 6.02 11.50
N SER A 56 -3.18 6.19 11.24
CA SER A 56 -2.39 7.29 11.81
C SER A 56 -2.45 8.59 11.03
N GLU A 57 -2.90 8.55 9.77
CA GLU A 57 -2.92 9.71 8.88
C GLU A 57 -4.04 10.67 9.26
N LYS A 58 -3.65 11.84 9.77
CA LYS A 58 -4.56 12.92 10.14
C LYS A 58 -4.58 13.98 9.05
N ILE A 59 -5.72 14.62 8.86
CA ILE A 59 -5.78 15.83 8.04
C ILE A 59 -5.06 16.96 8.77
N PHE A 60 -4.08 17.56 8.09
CA PHE A 60 -3.41 18.76 8.58
C PHE A 60 -4.25 19.98 8.17
N LEU A 61 -4.96 20.53 9.14
CA LEU A 61 -5.73 21.76 8.99
C LEU A 61 -4.78 22.95 9.13
N ILE A 62 -4.68 23.77 8.10
CA ILE A 62 -3.85 24.99 8.09
C ILE A 62 -4.69 26.21 8.45
N LYS A 63 -6.00 26.16 8.20
CA LYS A 63 -6.94 27.24 8.51
C LYS A 63 -8.14 26.77 9.31
N ASP A 64 -8.77 27.74 9.97
CA ASP A 64 -9.95 27.56 10.81
C ASP A 64 -11.08 26.86 10.06
N VAL A 65 -11.47 25.69 10.56
CA VAL A 65 -12.40 24.76 9.88
C VAL A 65 -13.80 25.36 9.75
N ILE A 66 -14.15 26.32 10.59
CA ILE A 66 -15.43 27.05 10.53
C ILE A 66 -15.59 27.77 9.19
N LYS A 67 -14.48 28.18 8.55
CA LYS A 67 -14.49 28.86 7.25
C LYS A 67 -14.68 27.93 6.04
N LEU A 68 -14.80 26.60 6.24
CA LEU A 68 -15.01 25.62 5.16
C LEU A 68 -16.47 25.44 4.74
N SER A 69 -17.43 25.88 5.56
CA SER A 69 -18.86 25.59 5.32
C SER A 69 -19.31 26.15 3.96
N ASN A 70 -19.83 25.28 3.10
CA ASN A 70 -20.35 25.61 1.76
C ASN A 70 -19.35 26.31 0.81
N LYS A 71 -18.04 26.08 0.98
CA LYS A 71 -17.04 26.61 0.05
C LYS A 71 -16.78 25.69 -1.15
N ASN A 72 -16.36 26.30 -2.24
CA ASN A 72 -15.80 25.63 -3.40
C ASN A 72 -14.28 25.54 -3.23
N LEU A 73 -13.75 24.34 -3.33
CA LEU A 73 -12.32 24.05 -3.15
C LEU A 73 -11.69 23.64 -4.47
N ILE A 74 -10.44 24.03 -4.65
CA ILE A 74 -9.58 23.52 -5.71
C ILE A 74 -8.72 22.42 -5.12
N LEU A 75 -8.75 21.24 -5.74
CA LEU A 75 -7.86 20.14 -5.41
C LEU A 75 -6.56 20.31 -6.19
N GLU A 76 -5.47 20.59 -5.49
CA GLU A 76 -4.13 20.66 -6.07
C GLU A 76 -3.32 19.41 -5.68
N PHE A 77 -2.85 18.66 -6.67
CA PHE A 77 -1.89 17.58 -6.47
C PHE A 77 -0.48 18.14 -6.54
N ASP A 78 0.25 18.05 -5.42
CA ASP A 78 1.62 18.51 -5.32
C ASP A 78 2.58 17.42 -5.83
N SER A 79 2.97 17.50 -7.10
CA SER A 79 3.89 16.50 -7.69
C SER A 79 5.32 16.62 -7.19
N LYS A 80 5.69 17.77 -6.61
CA LYS A 80 7.04 18.02 -6.05
C LYS A 80 7.22 17.34 -4.70
N ASN A 81 6.17 17.28 -3.89
CA ASN A 81 6.20 16.68 -2.56
C ASN A 81 5.67 15.24 -2.49
N ARG A 82 5.84 14.47 -3.57
CA ARG A 82 5.60 13.01 -3.56
C ARG A 82 6.85 12.26 -3.10
N GLY A 83 6.67 11.10 -2.48
CA GLY A 83 7.82 10.31 -2.02
C GLY A 83 7.49 8.86 -1.69
N ASN A 84 8.50 8.15 -1.20
CA ASN A 84 8.36 6.80 -0.66
C ASN A 84 8.28 6.86 0.87
N VAL A 85 7.41 6.05 1.45
CA VAL A 85 7.42 5.79 2.89
C VAL A 85 8.74 5.08 3.23
N ARG A 86 9.42 5.54 4.28
CA ARG A 86 10.67 4.93 4.74
C ARG A 86 10.37 3.71 5.60
N TYR A 87 11.28 2.73 5.56
CA TYR A 87 11.22 1.52 6.39
C TYR A 87 9.95 0.66 6.21
N SER A 88 9.34 0.71 5.03
CA SER A 88 8.22 -0.17 4.67
C SER A 88 8.72 -1.48 4.07
N ALA A 89 8.08 -2.60 4.44
CA ALA A 89 8.41 -3.95 3.94
C ALA A 89 8.11 -4.09 2.45
N ILE A 90 7.13 -3.33 1.96
CA ILE A 90 6.84 -3.15 0.54
C ILE A 90 7.02 -1.69 0.13
N PRO A 91 7.25 -1.38 -1.15
CA PRO A 91 7.25 -0.01 -1.63
C PRO A 91 5.86 0.61 -1.48
N ILE A 92 5.77 1.65 -0.64
CA ILE A 92 4.57 2.46 -0.47
C ILE A 92 4.94 3.88 -0.89
N LYS A 93 4.23 4.42 -1.88
CA LYS A 93 4.36 5.84 -2.25
C LYS A 93 3.33 6.66 -1.53
N TYR A 94 3.65 7.93 -1.30
CA TYR A 94 2.68 8.91 -0.87
C TYR A 94 2.64 10.09 -1.84
N ASN A 95 1.44 10.60 -2.06
CA ASN A 95 1.17 11.85 -2.76
C ASN A 95 0.51 12.83 -1.79
N ILE A 96 0.80 14.11 -1.93
CA ILE A 96 0.20 15.16 -1.11
C ILE A 96 -0.91 15.83 -1.91
N SER A 97 -2.12 15.82 -1.34
CA SER A 97 -3.29 16.49 -1.88
C SER A 97 -3.56 17.75 -1.05
N LYS A 98 -3.50 18.92 -1.68
CA LYS A 98 -3.78 20.22 -1.07
C LYS A 98 -5.17 20.69 -1.49
N TYR A 99 -5.91 21.23 -0.54
CA TYR A 99 -7.23 21.81 -0.79
C TYR A 99 -7.16 23.32 -0.58
N LEU A 100 -7.30 24.04 -1.69
CA LEU A 100 -7.24 25.49 -1.74
C LEU A 100 -8.66 26.06 -1.80
N ASP A 101 -8.87 27.23 -1.20
CA ASP A 101 -10.10 28.00 -1.37
C ASP A 101 -10.15 28.59 -2.79
N ALA A 102 -11.22 28.33 -3.55
CA ALA A 102 -11.33 28.81 -4.93
C ALA A 102 -11.34 30.35 -5.04
N SER A 103 -11.74 31.07 -3.99
CA SER A 103 -11.86 32.53 -4.02
C SER A 103 -10.52 33.27 -3.92
N ASN A 104 -9.57 32.72 -3.17
CA ASN A 104 -8.31 33.39 -2.82
C ASN A 104 -7.07 32.49 -2.94
N GLN A 105 -7.26 31.27 -3.46
CA GLN A 105 -6.24 30.22 -3.65
C GLN A 105 -5.45 29.86 -2.39
N SER A 106 -5.99 30.16 -1.21
CA SER A 106 -5.28 29.89 0.03
C SER A 106 -5.50 28.47 0.52
N GLU A 107 -4.42 27.85 1.01
CA GLU A 107 -4.46 26.47 1.51
C GLU A 107 -5.30 26.38 2.78
N ILE A 108 -6.24 25.43 2.78
CA ILE A 108 -7.14 25.18 3.91
C ILE A 108 -6.67 23.95 4.67
N PHE A 109 -6.51 22.84 3.96
CA PHE A 109 -6.07 21.59 4.55
C PHE A 109 -5.34 20.73 3.53
N THR A 110 -4.51 19.85 4.07
CA THR A 110 -3.66 18.97 3.29
C THR A 110 -3.67 17.59 3.90
N TYR A 111 -3.68 16.57 3.04
CA TYR A 111 -3.56 15.18 3.48
C TYR A 111 -2.71 14.36 2.53
N LYS A 112 -2.10 13.30 3.06
CA LYS A 112 -1.34 12.35 2.26
C LYS A 112 -2.22 11.20 1.83
N THR A 113 -2.03 10.82 0.58
CA THR A 113 -2.62 9.62 -0.01
C THR A 113 -1.52 8.58 -0.16
N TYR A 114 -1.71 7.40 0.41
CA TYR A 114 -0.73 6.32 0.31
C TYR A 114 -1.15 5.27 -0.72
N THR A 115 -0.19 4.79 -1.51
CA THR A 115 -0.39 3.79 -2.55
C THR A 115 0.67 2.69 -2.44
N PRO A 116 0.29 1.45 -2.09
CA PRO A 116 1.20 0.31 -2.07
C PRO A 116 1.47 -0.21 -3.49
N TYR A 117 2.65 -0.77 -3.73
CA TYR A 117 3.03 -1.40 -5.01
C TYR A 117 3.27 -2.92 -4.90
N GLY A 118 2.78 -3.54 -3.82
CA GLY A 118 2.88 -4.98 -3.58
C GLY A 118 4.28 -5.47 -3.19
N GLY A 119 4.34 -6.72 -2.73
CA GLY A 119 5.56 -7.44 -2.38
C GLY A 119 6.44 -7.77 -3.58
N TRP A 120 7.63 -8.30 -3.34
CA TRP A 120 8.57 -8.62 -4.41
C TRP A 120 8.01 -9.65 -5.40
N PHE A 121 7.31 -10.67 -4.89
CA PHE A 121 6.76 -11.73 -5.73
C PHE A 121 5.60 -11.22 -6.59
N SER A 122 4.69 -10.44 -6.01
CA SER A 122 3.58 -9.83 -6.76
C SER A 122 4.09 -8.83 -7.81
N ARG A 123 5.13 -8.04 -7.51
CA ARG A 123 5.81 -7.18 -8.51
C ARG A 123 6.49 -7.98 -9.62
N MET A 124 7.13 -9.09 -9.29
CA MET A 124 7.74 -9.98 -10.29
C MET A 124 6.65 -10.55 -11.21
N MET A 125 5.55 -11.07 -10.65
CA MET A 125 4.43 -11.60 -11.42
C MET A 125 3.74 -10.53 -12.27
N ALA A 126 3.54 -9.33 -11.73
CA ALA A 126 3.05 -8.16 -12.45
C ALA A 126 3.90 -7.85 -13.69
N SER A 127 5.22 -7.86 -13.53
CA SER A 127 6.15 -7.62 -14.64
C SER A 127 6.12 -8.73 -15.69
N LEU A 128 5.96 -9.99 -15.27
CA LEU A 128 5.90 -11.14 -16.19
C LEU A 128 4.60 -11.17 -17.00
N ILE A 129 3.48 -10.76 -16.40
CA ILE A 129 2.15 -10.80 -17.04
C ILE A 129 1.82 -9.46 -17.73
N GLY A 130 2.73 -8.47 -17.70
CA GLY A 130 2.51 -7.14 -18.30
C GLY A 130 1.43 -6.32 -17.59
N ALA A 131 1.10 -6.70 -16.36
CA ALA A 131 -0.05 -6.21 -15.65
C ALA A 131 0.46 -5.27 -14.56
N GLY A 132 0.41 -3.96 -14.80
CA GLY A 132 1.03 -2.95 -13.94
C GLY A 132 0.65 -3.09 -12.46
N GLY A 133 1.66 -3.22 -11.59
CA GLY A 133 1.55 -3.20 -10.13
C GLY A 133 0.44 -4.09 -9.56
N TYR A 134 0.67 -5.40 -9.50
CA TYR A 134 -0.23 -6.29 -8.77
C TYR A 134 0.06 -6.22 -7.29
N VAL A 135 -1.01 -6.13 -6.54
CA VAL A 135 -1.02 -6.37 -5.12
C VAL A 135 -1.98 -7.52 -4.91
N LEU A 136 -1.50 -8.63 -4.35
CA LEU A 136 -2.23 -9.89 -4.20
C LEU A 136 -3.12 -9.88 -2.96
N PHE A 137 -2.66 -9.25 -1.88
CA PHE A 137 -3.38 -9.19 -0.60
C PHE A 137 -4.07 -7.85 -0.33
N PHE A 138 -4.09 -6.95 -1.31
CA PHE A 138 -4.68 -5.63 -1.15
C PHE A 138 -5.69 -5.41 -2.27
N ASP A 139 -6.78 -4.72 -1.95
CA ASP A 139 -7.67 -4.24 -2.99
C ASP A 139 -6.97 -3.09 -3.74
N LYS A 140 -6.94 -3.15 -5.08
CA LYS A 140 -6.34 -2.09 -5.93
C LYS A 140 -6.99 -0.72 -5.68
N LYS A 141 -8.18 -0.69 -5.07
CA LYS A 141 -8.93 0.51 -4.69
C LYS A 141 -8.59 1.08 -3.31
N GLU A 142 -7.75 0.43 -2.52
CA GLU A 142 -7.28 0.94 -1.21
C GLU A 142 -6.20 2.01 -1.38
N VAL A 143 -6.55 3.05 -2.13
CA VAL A 143 -5.92 4.35 -2.01
C VAL A 143 -6.37 4.88 -0.65
N CYS A 144 -5.49 4.76 0.36
CA CYS A 144 -5.82 5.22 1.69
C CYS A 144 -6.06 6.73 1.67
N LYS A 145 -7.32 7.12 1.88
CA LYS A 145 -7.74 8.48 2.17
C LYS A 145 -7.99 8.54 3.67
N SER A 146 -7.47 9.57 4.33
CA SER A 146 -7.69 9.77 5.77
C SER A 146 -9.19 9.71 6.08
N SER A 147 -9.57 8.99 7.14
CA SER A 147 -10.97 8.90 7.62
C SER A 147 -11.57 10.27 7.88
N ASP A 148 -10.73 11.23 8.26
CA ASP A 148 -11.10 12.60 8.54
C ASP A 148 -11.68 13.30 7.30
N TYR A 149 -11.33 12.89 6.08
CA TYR A 149 -11.82 13.54 4.86
C TYR A 149 -13.33 13.40 4.71
N ASN A 150 -13.84 12.19 4.94
CA ASN A 150 -15.28 11.93 4.84
C ASN A 150 -16.03 12.70 5.94
N ILE A 151 -15.48 12.72 7.16
CA ILE A 151 -16.02 13.49 8.29
C ILE A 151 -16.09 14.98 7.95
N LEU A 152 -15.02 15.55 7.39
CA LEU A 152 -14.99 16.95 7.00
C LEU A 152 -15.98 17.24 5.85
N LYS A 153 -16.05 16.36 4.85
CA LYS A 153 -16.97 16.53 3.72
C LYS A 153 -18.42 16.51 4.17
N GLU A 154 -18.77 15.60 5.06
CA GLU A 154 -20.13 15.48 5.61
C GLU A 154 -20.48 16.66 6.51
N LYS A 155 -19.54 17.08 7.37
CA LYS A 155 -19.74 18.18 8.33
C LYS A 155 -19.81 19.56 7.68
N TYR A 156 -18.99 19.83 6.67
CA TYR A 156 -18.85 21.17 6.08
C TYR A 156 -19.41 21.31 4.66
N LYS A 157 -19.85 20.20 4.04
CA LYS A 157 -20.53 20.18 2.73
C LYS A 157 -19.82 20.99 1.64
N PHE A 158 -18.48 20.99 1.64
CA PHE A 158 -17.70 21.66 0.62
C PHE A 158 -17.75 20.90 -0.73
N SER A 159 -17.61 21.64 -1.83
CA SER A 159 -17.56 21.07 -3.18
C SER A 159 -16.15 21.22 -3.77
N ILE A 160 -15.80 20.38 -4.75
CA ILE A 160 -14.55 20.52 -5.51
C ILE A 160 -14.92 21.16 -6.84
N SER A 161 -14.42 22.36 -7.11
CA SER A 161 -14.68 23.08 -8.36
C SER A 161 -13.70 22.71 -9.46
N ASP A 162 -12.43 22.52 -9.12
CA ASP A 162 -11.36 22.22 -10.08
C ASP A 162 -10.32 21.26 -9.52
N VAL A 163 -9.62 20.58 -10.44
CA VAL A 163 -8.49 19.69 -10.14
C VAL A 163 -7.27 20.16 -10.92
N VAL A 164 -6.19 20.50 -10.19
CA VAL A 164 -4.95 21.04 -10.74
C VAL A 164 -3.79 20.10 -10.42
N TYR A 165 -2.94 19.85 -11.41
CA TYR A 165 -1.70 19.10 -11.27
C TYR A 165 -0.53 20.07 -11.41
N LYS A 166 0.32 20.18 -10.39
CA LYS A 166 1.51 21.04 -10.37
C LYS A 166 2.78 20.24 -10.15
#